data_AF-A0A6B3BXS3-F1
#
_entry.id   AF-A0A6B3BXS3-F1
#
_cell.length_a   1.000
_cell.length_b   1.000
_cell.length_c   1.000
_cell.angle_alpha   90.00
_cell.angle_beta   90.00
_cell.angle_gamma   90.00
#
_symmetry.space_group_name_H-M   'P 1'
#
loop_
_entity.id
_entity.type
_entity.pdbx_description
1 polymer ?
#
loop_
_entity_poly.entity_id
_entity_poly.type
_entity_poly.pdbx_seq_one_letter_code
_entity_poly.pdbx_strand_id
1 'polypeptide(L)'
;MLEGVLIAESLKAGAELTGIPLRIIKLTRIEMTDAGGDQPRLWTLLAFAAEEPEAQHLADQLASCLSSTGVWYTDFHTSSDTFVIFAHKVFRYPRGQADGRSEAQDYGRSVGVPEQQLDWQD
;
A
#
# COMPACT_ATOMS: atom_id res chain seq x y z
N MET A 1 -13.71 9.45 -5.20
CA MET A 1 -13.16 8.93 -3.95
C MET A 1 -11.94 8.09 -4.27
N LEU A 2 -10.94 8.09 -3.39
CA LEU A 2 -9.88 7.09 -3.44
C LEU A 2 -10.22 5.93 -2.49
N GLU A 3 -9.79 4.73 -2.83
CA GLU A 3 -10.00 3.52 -2.02
C GLU A 3 -8.73 2.66 -2.01
N GLY A 4 -8.42 2.05 -0.88
CA GLY A 4 -7.24 1.21 -0.73
C GLY A 4 -7.29 0.33 0.51
N VAL A 5 -6.23 -0.44 0.72
CA VAL A 5 -6.09 -1.33 1.88
C VAL A 5 -4.75 -1.12 2.55
N LEU A 6 -4.79 -0.85 3.86
CA LEU A 6 -3.62 -0.73 4.71
C LEU A 6 -3.53 -1.93 5.64
N ILE A 7 -2.36 -2.56 5.72
CA ILE A 7 -2.05 -3.55 6.76
C ILE A 7 -1.46 -2.77 7.94
N ALA A 8 -2.07 -2.83 9.13
CA ALA A 8 -1.60 -2.04 10.26
C ALA A 8 -0.14 -2.37 10.65
N GLU A 9 0.24 -3.64 10.50
CA GLU A 9 1.58 -4.15 10.81
C GLU A 9 2.65 -3.73 9.78
N SER A 10 2.27 -3.14 8.65
CA SER A 10 3.23 -2.57 7.69
C SER A 10 3.74 -1.18 8.11
N LEU A 11 3.12 -0.54 9.11
CA LEU A 11 3.52 0.75 9.64
C LEU A 11 4.70 0.63 10.62
N LYS A 12 5.62 1.59 10.60
CA LYS A 12 6.66 1.69 11.64
C LYS A 12 6.04 2.08 12.99
N ALA A 13 6.66 1.63 14.08
CA ALA A 13 6.23 2.02 15.42
C ALA A 13 6.29 3.56 15.59
N GLY A 14 5.19 4.14 16.09
CA GLY A 14 5.05 5.60 16.24
C GLY A 14 4.68 6.33 14.95
N ALA A 15 4.33 5.64 13.86
CA ALA A 15 3.72 6.28 12.69
C ALA A 15 2.39 6.94 13.06
N GLU A 16 2.16 8.13 12.53
CA GLU A 16 0.90 8.86 12.67
C GLU A 16 0.42 9.29 11.27
N LEU A 17 -0.76 8.82 10.88
CA LEU A 17 -1.48 9.32 9.70
C LEU A 17 -2.47 10.37 10.18
N THR A 18 -2.21 11.64 9.89
CA THR A 18 -3.01 12.77 10.41
C THR A 18 -3.28 13.80 9.31
N GLY A 19 -4.25 14.68 9.53
CA GLY A 19 -4.60 15.73 8.57
C GLY A 19 -5.45 15.26 7.38
N ILE A 20 -5.61 13.96 7.18
CA ILE A 20 -6.42 13.36 6.10
C ILE A 20 -7.54 12.53 6.73
N PRO A 21 -8.82 12.92 6.55
CA PRO A 21 -9.95 12.12 7.03
C PRO A 21 -10.02 10.79 6.27
N LEU A 22 -9.72 9.68 6.96
CA LEU A 22 -9.89 8.33 6.43
C LEU A 22 -11.21 7.74 6.93
N ARG A 23 -12.04 7.25 6.00
CA ARG A 23 -13.21 6.44 6.34
C ARG A 23 -12.81 4.98 6.30
N ILE A 24 -12.86 4.28 7.43
CA ILE A 24 -12.70 2.83 7.47
C ILE A 24 -13.98 2.17 6.92
N ILE A 25 -13.83 1.42 5.84
CA ILE A 25 -14.92 0.71 5.16
C ILE A 25 -15.05 -0.71 5.69
N LYS A 26 -13.91 -1.38 5.94
CA LYS A 26 -13.85 -2.74 6.44
C LYS A 26 -12.59 -2.96 7.27
N LEU A 27 -12.72 -3.67 8.37
CA LEU A 27 -11.60 -4.16 9.18
C LEU A 27 -11.63 -5.69 9.18
N THR A 28 -10.51 -6.31 8.82
CA THR A 28 -10.36 -7.77 8.81
C THR A 28 -9.07 -8.17 9.49
N ARG A 29 -9.07 -9.31 10.17
CA ARG A 29 -7.85 -9.93 10.70
C ARG A 29 -7.67 -11.29 10.05
N ILE A 30 -6.51 -11.53 9.44
CA ILE A 30 -6.20 -12.76 8.71
C ILE A 30 -4.88 -13.33 9.17
N GLU A 31 -4.76 -14.65 9.12
CA GLU A 31 -3.49 -15.34 9.29
C GLU A 31 -2.89 -15.62 7.90
N MET A 32 -1.68 -15.09 7.66
CA MET A 32 -0.92 -15.31 6.44
C MET A 32 -0.10 -16.59 6.58
N THR A 33 -0.36 -17.52 5.66
CA THR A 33 0.35 -18.80 5.55
C THR A 33 1.74 -18.61 4.94
N ASP A 34 1.91 -17.61 4.08
CA ASP A 34 3.12 -17.33 3.30
C ASP A 34 3.63 -15.89 3.53
N ALA A 35 3.71 -15.49 4.79
CA ALA A 35 4.34 -14.22 5.17
C ALA A 35 5.82 -14.22 4.72
N GLY A 36 6.30 -13.12 4.13
CA GLY A 36 7.73 -12.92 3.85
C GLY A 36 8.55 -12.96 5.15
N GLY A 37 9.85 -13.24 5.07
CA GLY A 37 10.68 -13.67 6.21
C GLY A 37 10.44 -12.96 7.55
N ASP A 38 10.46 -11.63 7.55
CA ASP A 38 10.32 -10.82 8.78
C ASP A 38 8.88 -10.30 9.03
N GLN A 39 7.91 -10.67 8.18
CA GLN A 39 6.51 -10.25 8.33
C GLN A 39 5.80 -11.09 9.41
N PRO A 40 4.98 -10.48 10.28
CA PRO A 40 4.18 -11.23 11.24
C PRO A 40 3.15 -12.10 10.52
N ARG A 41 2.72 -13.21 11.13
CA ARG A 41 1.70 -14.08 10.55
C ARG A 41 0.28 -13.51 10.64
N LEU A 42 -0.01 -12.66 11.60
CA LEU A 42 -1.34 -12.10 11.79
C LEU A 42 -1.38 -10.67 11.27
N TRP A 43 -2.21 -10.41 10.27
CA TRP A 43 -2.37 -9.08 9.66
C TRP A 43 -3.73 -8.49 9.99
N THR A 44 -3.74 -7.19 10.27
CA THR A 44 -4.94 -6.38 10.45
C THR A 44 -5.12 -5.49 9.22
N LEU A 45 -6.05 -5.85 8.35
CA LEU A 45 -6.35 -5.14 7.11
C LEU A 45 -7.43 -4.08 7.37
N LEU A 46 -7.14 -2.85 6.97
CA LEU A 46 -8.01 -1.70 7.01
C LEU A 46 -8.31 -1.28 5.57
N ALA A 47 -9.47 -1.66 5.05
CA ALA A 47 -9.97 -1.06 3.82
C ALA A 47 -10.47 0.35 4.14
N PHE A 48 -9.97 1.34 3.42
CA PHE A 48 -10.27 2.75 3.66
C PHE A 48 -10.72 3.45 2.39
N ALA A 49 -11.41 4.57 2.57
CA ALA A 49 -11.69 5.54 1.52
C ALA A 49 -11.35 6.96 2.00
N ALA A 50 -10.99 7.83 1.07
CA ALA A 50 -10.78 9.26 1.30
C ALA A 50 -11.16 10.09 0.06
N GLU A 51 -11.10 11.40 0.19
CA GLU A 51 -11.35 12.31 -0.92
C GLU A 51 -10.19 12.28 -1.93
N GLU A 52 -10.49 12.29 -3.23
CA GLU A 52 -9.46 12.23 -4.29
C GLU A 52 -8.41 13.35 -4.24
N PRO A 53 -8.75 14.61 -3.89
CA PRO A 53 -7.75 15.66 -3.73
C PRO A 53 -6.65 15.35 -2.71
N GLU A 54 -6.92 14.46 -1.75
CA GLU A 54 -5.94 14.05 -0.73
C GLU A 54 -4.98 12.96 -1.22
N ALA A 55 -5.17 12.41 -2.43
CA ALA A 55 -4.44 11.24 -2.91
C ALA A 55 -2.91 11.39 -2.83
N GLN A 56 -2.36 12.47 -3.40
CA GLN A 56 -0.91 12.67 -3.36
C GLN A 56 -0.40 12.88 -1.93
N HIS A 57 -1.13 13.65 -1.12
CA HIS A 57 -0.73 13.90 0.26
C HIS A 57 -0.75 12.62 1.11
N LEU A 58 -1.76 11.76 0.90
CA LEU A 58 -1.86 10.47 1.55
C LEU A 58 -0.74 9.53 1.12
N ALA A 59 -0.41 9.47 -0.17
CA ALA A 59 0.69 8.64 -0.67
C ALA A 59 2.03 9.04 -0.05
N ASP A 60 2.31 10.34 0.04
CA ASP A 60 3.55 10.85 0.63
C ASP A 60 3.63 10.55 2.13
N GLN A 61 2.52 10.71 2.87
CA GLN A 61 2.45 10.35 4.29
C GLN A 61 2.63 8.84 4.49
N LEU A 62 1.96 8.01 3.70
CA LEU A 62 2.11 6.55 3.76
C LEU A 62 3.55 6.13 3.47
N ALA A 63 4.20 6.70 2.45
CA ALA A 63 5.61 6.43 2.15
C ALA A 63 6.54 6.77 3.32
N SER A 64 6.19 7.78 4.12
CA SER A 64 6.93 8.13 5.33
C SER A 64 6.62 7.24 6.54
N CYS A 65 5.43 6.63 6.58
CA CYS A 65 4.92 5.85 7.70
C CYS A 65 5.18 4.34 7.57
N LEU A 66 5.33 3.81 6.36
CA LEU A 66 5.66 2.41 6.14
C LEU A 66 7.00 2.05 6.78
N SER A 67 7.04 0.87 7.39
CA SER A 67 8.25 0.27 7.92
C SER A 67 9.22 -0.07 6.80
N SER A 68 10.48 0.31 6.98
CA SER A 68 11.60 -0.18 6.15
C SER A 68 12.11 -1.56 6.59
N THR A 69 11.60 -2.08 7.72
CA THR A 69 11.88 -3.44 8.20
C THR A 69 10.77 -4.37 7.72
N GLY A 70 11.16 -5.48 7.08
CA GLY A 70 10.26 -6.28 6.27
C GLY A 70 10.00 -5.63 4.90
N VAL A 71 9.47 -6.41 3.96
CA VAL A 71 9.14 -5.90 2.63
C VAL A 71 7.66 -5.58 2.59
N TRP A 72 7.31 -4.30 2.60
CA TRP A 72 5.91 -3.85 2.64
C TRP A 72 5.61 -2.87 1.52
N TYR A 73 4.38 -2.93 1.04
CA TYR A 73 3.77 -1.89 0.25
C TYR A 73 2.29 -1.77 0.61
N THR A 74 1.68 -0.67 0.21
CA THR A 74 0.22 -0.49 0.20
C THR A 74 -0.15 0.18 -1.11
N ASP A 75 -1.35 -0.08 -1.59
CA ASP A 75 -1.88 0.57 -2.78
C ASP A 75 -3.26 1.17 -2.49
N PHE A 76 -3.57 2.19 -3.28
CA PHE A 76 -4.91 2.72 -3.40
C PHE A 76 -5.13 3.23 -4.82
N HIS A 77 -6.39 3.34 -5.22
CA HIS A 77 -6.78 3.81 -6.54
C HIS A 77 -7.74 4.99 -6.44
N THR A 78 -7.59 5.94 -7.36
CA THR A 78 -8.59 6.97 -7.65
C THR A 78 -9.40 6.53 -8.88
N SER A 79 -10.28 7.41 -9.36
CA SER A 79 -10.95 7.21 -10.64
C SER A 79 -9.99 7.16 -11.85
N SER A 80 -8.82 7.80 -11.75
CA SER A 80 -7.87 7.99 -12.87
C SER A 80 -6.50 7.35 -12.67
N ASP A 81 -6.06 7.17 -11.43
CA ASP A 81 -4.69 6.80 -11.09
C ASP A 81 -4.66 5.59 -10.14
N THR A 82 -3.63 4.77 -10.27
CA THR A 82 -3.19 3.81 -9.25
C THR A 82 -1.97 4.37 -8.54
N PHE A 83 -1.94 4.23 -7.21
CA PHE A 83 -0.78 4.52 -6.38
C PHE A 83 -0.28 3.22 -5.75
N VAL A 84 1.01 2.93 -5.90
CA VAL A 84 1.70 1.84 -5.20
C VAL A 84 2.79 2.46 -4.35
N ILE A 85 2.70 2.28 -3.03
CA ILE A 85 3.50 2.98 -2.05
C ILE A 85 4.36 1.99 -1.27
N PHE A 86 5.67 2.20 -1.35
CA PHE A 86 6.70 1.55 -0.54
C PHE A 86 7.26 2.54 0.48
N ALA A 87 8.04 2.06 1.44
CA ALA A 87 8.80 2.95 2.31
C ALA A 87 9.69 3.89 1.47
N HIS A 88 9.47 5.19 1.61
CA HIS A 88 10.18 6.27 0.91
C HIS A 88 10.05 6.29 -0.63
N LYS A 89 9.13 5.52 -1.23
CA LYS A 89 8.93 5.54 -2.69
C LYS A 89 7.45 5.39 -3.06
N VAL A 90 6.99 6.26 -3.95
CA VAL A 90 5.63 6.25 -4.49
C VAL A 90 5.72 6.04 -6.00
N PHE A 91 4.99 5.06 -6.51
CA PHE A 91 4.66 4.93 -7.92
C PHE A 91 3.24 5.44 -8.14
N ARG A 92 3.07 6.28 -9.15
CA ARG A 92 1.76 6.76 -9.60
C ARG A 92 1.68 6.57 -11.11
N TYR A 93 0.63 5.94 -11.57
CA TYR A 93 0.38 5.74 -12.99
C TYR A 93 -1.12 5.72 -13.30
N PRO A 94 -1.54 6.08 -14.53
CA PRO A 94 -2.94 5.99 -14.91
C PRO A 94 -3.52 4.58 -14.75
N ARG A 95 -4.78 4.47 -14.34
CA ARG A 95 -5.52 3.20 -14.33
C ARG A 95 -5.44 2.54 -15.70
N GLY A 96 -5.16 1.24 -15.76
CA GLY A 96 -5.01 0.52 -17.03
C GLY A 96 -3.62 0.62 -17.67
N GLN A 97 -2.69 1.42 -17.14
CA GLN A 97 -1.37 1.57 -17.75
C GLN A 97 -0.43 0.43 -17.36
N ALA A 98 -0.18 -0.47 -18.31
CA ALA A 98 0.70 -1.63 -18.12
C ALA A 98 2.15 -1.26 -17.78
N ASP A 99 2.73 -0.25 -18.44
CA ASP A 99 4.14 0.13 -18.23
C ASP A 99 4.38 0.64 -16.81
N GLY A 100 3.52 1.53 -16.30
CA GLY A 100 3.61 2.04 -14.93
C GLY A 100 3.39 0.95 -13.87
N ARG A 101 2.47 0.01 -14.14
CA ARG A 101 2.30 -1.19 -13.30
C ARG A 101 3.56 -2.05 -13.29
N SER A 102 4.16 -2.31 -14.45
CA SER A 102 5.39 -3.11 -14.57
C SER A 102 6.54 -2.46 -13.81
N GLU A 103 6.69 -1.15 -13.86
CA GLU A 103 7.74 -0.44 -13.12
C GLU A 103 7.59 -0.62 -11.60
N ALA A 104 6.36 -0.53 -11.09
CA ALA A 104 6.07 -0.76 -9.67
C ALA A 104 6.30 -2.23 -9.26
N GLN A 105 5.90 -3.18 -10.10
CA GLN A 105 6.16 -4.62 -9.89
C GLN A 105 7.67 -4.92 -9.89
N ASP A 106 8.41 -4.38 -10.85
CA ASP A 106 9.86 -4.57 -10.96
C ASP A 106 10.59 -4.00 -9.74
N TYR A 107 10.15 -2.84 -9.25
CA TYR A 107 10.66 -2.30 -8.00
C TYR A 107 10.31 -3.20 -6.80
N GLY A 108 9.06 -3.63 -6.67
CA GLY A 108 8.62 -4.55 -5.61
C GLY A 108 9.48 -5.82 -5.58
N ARG A 109 9.71 -6.42 -6.75
CA ARG A 109 10.59 -7.58 -6.91
C ARG A 109 12.03 -7.27 -6.50
N SER A 110 12.55 -6.10 -6.89
CA SER A 110 13.92 -5.68 -6.54
C SER A 110 14.14 -5.48 -5.03
N VAL A 111 13.09 -5.12 -4.29
CA VAL A 111 13.14 -4.97 -2.82
C VAL A 111 12.70 -6.24 -2.08
N GLY A 112 12.41 -7.32 -2.80
CA GLY A 112 12.15 -8.65 -2.23
C GLY A 112 10.68 -8.95 -1.93
N VAL A 113 9.71 -8.25 -2.55
CA VAL A 113 8.30 -8.59 -2.42
C VAL A 113 8.08 -9.96 -3.09
N PRO A 114 7.43 -10.93 -2.42
CA PRO A 114 7.11 -12.21 -3.04
C PRO A 114 6.27 -12.04 -4.31
N GLU A 115 6.57 -12.79 -5.38
CA GLU A 115 5.88 -12.66 -6.67
C GLU A 115 4.36 -12.85 -6.57
N GLN A 116 3.91 -13.72 -5.65
CA GLN A 116 2.49 -13.95 -5.38
C GLN A 116 1.78 -12.73 -4.78
N GLN A 117 2.52 -11.78 -4.21
CA GLN A 117 1.99 -10.50 -3.75
C GLN A 117 2.08 -9.43 -4.84
N LEU A 118 2.72 -9.71 -5.98
CA LEU A 118 2.83 -8.81 -7.14
C LEU A 118 1.94 -9.26 -8.31
N ASP A 119 0.97 -10.15 -8.08
CA ASP A 119 0.09 -10.75 -9.09
C ASP A 119 -1.01 -9.80 -9.63
N TRP A 120 -0.83 -8.50 -9.42
CA TRP A 120 -1.79 -7.44 -9.74
C TRP A 120 -2.20 -7.49 -11.21
N GLN A 121 -3.52 -7.50 -11.41
CA GLN A 121 -4.15 -7.33 -12.71
C GLN A 121 -4.89 -5.98 -12.74
N ASP A 122 -5.27 -5.52 -13.93
CA ASP A 122 -6.03 -4.26 -14.10
C ASP A 122 -7.42 -4.28 -13.45
#